data_AF-A0A8D9HJI0-F1
#
_entry.id   AF-A0A8D9HJI0-F1
#
_cell.length_a   1.000
_cell.length_b   1.000
_cell.length_c   1.000
_cell.angle_alpha   90.00
_cell.angle_beta   90.00
_cell.angle_gamma   90.00
#
_symmetry.space_group_name_H-M   'P 1'
#
loop_
_entity.id
_entity.type
_entity.pdbx_description
1 polymer ?
#
loop_
_entity_poly.entity_id
_entity_poly.type
_entity_poly.pdbx_seq_one_letter_code
_entity_poly.pdbx_strand_id
1 'polypeptide(L)'
;LLLINTVIAGISNFWCSTFTIPKKCIKLINSICGAYLWKGTTEGHHSARVSWETVTLSKEEGGLGIRDLHLWNKACTLKLVWLLFFRSGSIWVAWFTKHILRDCKSNFWTIKEKQSHSYAIRKLLRVREYAYSWIHIKIEDGASARFWSDNWSPFGNIREFLNITTTSALGIRQNATLADIHYEGGWHIP
;
A
#
# COMPACT_ATOMS: atom_id res chain seq x y z
N LEU A 1 -5.05 30.19 6.83
CA LEU A 1 -4.30 29.19 6.02
C LEU A 1 -3.09 28.60 6.73
N LEU A 2 -2.22 29.42 7.36
CA LEU A 2 -1.02 28.93 8.06
C LEU A 2 -1.32 27.77 9.02
N LEU A 3 -2.34 27.91 9.89
CA LEU A 3 -2.73 26.88 10.86
C LEU A 3 -3.09 25.51 10.23
N ILE A 4 -3.82 25.51 9.11
CA ILE A 4 -4.18 24.27 8.40
C ILE A 4 -2.92 23.62 7.82
N ASN A 5 -2.07 24.42 7.16
CA ASN A 5 -0.89 23.91 6.48
C ASN A 5 0.24 23.48 7.42
N THR A 6 0.33 24.03 8.62
CA THR A 6 1.38 23.68 9.58
C THR A 6 0.88 22.67 10.61
N VAL A 7 -0.13 23.05 11.40
CA VAL A 7 -0.58 22.27 12.57
C VAL A 7 -1.37 21.04 12.13
N ILE A 8 -2.41 21.21 11.30
CA ILE A 8 -3.23 20.07 10.87
C ILE A 8 -2.43 19.13 9.99
N ALA A 9 -1.58 19.65 9.09
CA ALA A 9 -0.71 18.82 8.28
C ALA A 9 0.30 18.03 9.13
N GLY A 10 0.87 18.62 10.19
CA GLY A 10 1.78 17.98 11.13
C GLY A 10 1.11 16.86 11.92
N ILE A 11 -0.05 17.13 12.51
CA ILE A 11 -0.85 16.12 13.24
C ILE A 11 -1.27 14.99 12.30
N SER A 12 -1.81 15.33 11.13
CA SER A 12 -2.23 14.33 10.14
C SER A 12 -1.05 13.49 9.64
N ASN A 13 0.15 14.09 9.52
CA ASN A 13 1.37 13.38 9.18
C ASN A 13 1.71 12.31 10.19
N PHE A 14 1.74 12.69 11.47
CA PHE A 14 2.05 11.78 12.55
C PHE A 14 1.10 10.58 12.53
N TRP A 15 -0.21 10.83 12.49
CA TRP A 15 -1.21 9.75 12.50
C TRP A 15 -1.18 8.87 11.25
N CYS A 16 -1.10 9.46 10.04
CA CYS A 16 -1.03 8.70 8.80
C CYS A 16 0.24 7.84 8.70
N SER A 17 1.34 8.25 9.34
CA SER A 17 2.60 7.50 9.31
C SER A 17 2.53 6.17 10.09
N THR A 18 1.64 6.09 11.09
CA THR A 18 1.52 4.93 11.98
C THR A 18 0.24 4.13 11.69
N PHE A 19 -0.85 4.81 11.32
CA PHE A 19 -2.16 4.20 11.14
C PHE A 19 -2.76 4.58 9.79
N THR A 20 -3.47 3.63 9.18
CA THR A 20 -4.33 4.00 8.05
C THR A 20 -5.62 4.63 8.57
N ILE A 21 -5.79 5.93 8.32
CA ILE A 21 -6.95 6.68 8.80
C ILE A 21 -8.22 6.27 8.03
N PRO A 22 -9.34 5.94 8.72
CA PRO A 22 -10.60 5.64 8.06
C PRO A 22 -11.15 6.81 7.24
N LYS A 23 -11.81 6.51 6.11
CA LYS A 23 -12.38 7.54 5.22
C LYS A 23 -13.35 8.50 5.94
N LYS A 24 -14.13 8.00 6.91
CA LYS A 24 -15.06 8.82 7.70
C LYS A 24 -14.31 9.88 8.53
N CYS A 25 -13.20 9.49 9.16
CA CYS A 25 -12.35 10.41 9.91
C CYS A 25 -11.72 11.47 9.00
N ILE A 26 -11.23 11.06 7.82
CA ILE A 26 -10.69 12.01 6.84
C ILE A 26 -11.76 13.03 6.41
N LYS A 27 -12.99 12.57 6.11
CA LYS A 27 -14.10 13.46 5.77
C LYS A 27 -14.42 14.45 6.90
N LEU A 28 -14.41 13.99 8.15
CA LEU A 28 -14.62 14.85 9.30
C LEU A 28 -13.51 15.91 9.44
N ILE A 29 -12.25 15.50 9.31
CA ILE A 29 -11.10 16.42 9.36
C ILE A 29 -11.21 17.47 8.25
N ASN A 30 -11.49 17.03 7.01
CA ASN A 30 -11.65 17.93 5.87
C ASN A 30 -12.83 18.89 6.06
N SER A 31 -13.95 18.43 6.62
CA SER A 31 -15.12 19.27 6.94
C SER A 31 -14.77 20.37 7.96
N ILE A 32 -14.08 20.00 9.04
CA ILE A 32 -13.65 20.96 10.07
C ILE A 32 -12.66 21.98 9.48
N CYS A 33 -11.72 21.52 8.65
CA CYS A 33 -10.78 22.40 7.96
C CYS A 33 -11.49 23.33 6.98
N GLY A 34 -12.52 22.85 6.29
CA GLY A 34 -13.38 23.64 5.41
C GLY A 34 -14.15 24.72 6.17
N ALA A 35 -14.81 24.37 7.27
CA ALA A 35 -15.51 25.31 8.13
C ALA A 35 -14.57 26.44 8.60
N TYR A 36 -13.40 26.06 9.11
CA TYR A 36 -12.39 27.01 9.56
C TYR A 36 -11.86 27.89 8.43
N LEU A 37 -11.61 27.31 7.25
CA LEU A 37 -11.10 28.06 6.09
C LEU A 37 -12.09 29.15 5.63
N TRP A 38 -13.39 28.86 5.62
CA TRP A 38 -14.40 29.76 5.06
C TRP A 38 -15.04 30.72 6.07
N LYS A 39 -15.10 30.35 7.36
CA LYS A 39 -15.72 31.18 8.41
C LYS A 39 -14.80 31.56 9.57
N GLY A 40 -13.59 31.00 9.66
CA GLY A 40 -12.68 31.23 10.79
C GLY A 40 -13.09 30.53 12.09
N THR A 41 -14.18 29.75 12.08
CA THR A 41 -14.67 28.93 13.21
C THR A 41 -14.92 27.51 12.74
N THR A 42 -14.81 26.55 13.67
CA THR A 42 -15.10 25.13 13.43
C THR A 42 -16.56 24.77 13.72
N GLU A 43 -17.34 25.68 14.29
CA GLU A 43 -18.72 25.43 14.73
C GLU A 43 -19.76 26.10 13.81
N GLY A 44 -20.92 25.45 13.71
CA GLY A 44 -22.08 25.95 12.97
C GLY A 44 -22.13 25.60 11.48
N HIS A 45 -23.18 26.07 10.80
CA HIS A 45 -23.33 25.90 9.36
C HIS A 45 -22.31 26.76 8.61
N HIS A 46 -21.56 26.13 7.71
CA HIS A 46 -20.65 26.78 6.79
C HIS A 46 -21.06 26.47 5.35
N SER A 47 -21.00 27.48 4.49
CA SER A 47 -21.09 27.31 3.04
C SER A 47 -19.70 27.45 2.46
N ALA A 48 -19.22 26.39 1.80
CA ALA A 48 -17.96 26.46 1.09
C ALA A 48 -18.17 27.21 -0.22
N ARG A 49 -17.34 28.22 -0.50
CA ARG A 49 -17.36 28.94 -1.79
C ARG A 49 -16.72 28.12 -2.91
N VAL A 50 -15.80 27.23 -2.54
CA VAL A 50 -15.06 26.34 -3.44
C VAL A 50 -15.05 24.95 -2.83
N SER A 51 -15.16 23.90 -3.65
CA SER A 51 -15.13 22.51 -3.18
C SER A 51 -13.80 22.18 -2.51
N TRP A 52 -13.81 21.24 -1.57
CA TRP A 52 -12.59 20.82 -0.89
C TRP A 52 -11.59 20.17 -1.85
N GLU A 53 -12.07 19.49 -2.89
CA GLU A 53 -11.25 18.87 -3.94
C GLU A 53 -10.41 19.93 -4.67
N THR A 54 -11.03 21.04 -5.10
CA THR A 54 -10.30 22.15 -5.73
C THR A 54 -9.35 22.84 -4.75
N VAL A 55 -9.73 23.00 -3.48
CA VAL A 55 -8.86 23.57 -2.45
C VAL A 55 -7.58 22.76 -2.28
N THR A 56 -7.66 21.44 -2.40
CA THR A 56 -6.50 20.53 -2.24
C THR A 56 -5.59 20.42 -3.45
N LEU A 57 -5.95 21.02 -4.59
CA LEU A 57 -5.07 21.07 -5.76
C LEU A 57 -3.81 21.89 -5.48
N SER A 58 -2.78 21.67 -6.27
CA SER A 58 -1.57 22.50 -6.21
C SER A 58 -1.90 23.95 -6.57
N LYS A 59 -1.04 24.90 -6.15
CA LYS A 59 -1.23 26.32 -6.52
C LYS A 59 -1.14 26.55 -8.03
N GLU A 60 -0.36 25.73 -8.72
CA GLU A 60 -0.20 25.76 -10.18
C GLU A 60 -1.49 25.32 -10.89
N GLU A 61 -2.25 24.41 -10.28
CA GLU A 61 -3.57 23.95 -10.75
C GLU A 61 -4.74 24.83 -10.24
N GLY A 62 -4.44 25.97 -9.63
CA GLY A 62 -5.46 26.92 -9.12
C GLY A 62 -6.04 26.57 -7.74
N GLY A 63 -5.45 25.61 -7.03
CA GLY A 63 -5.80 25.28 -5.65
C GLY A 63 -5.05 26.11 -4.60
N LEU A 64 -5.27 25.78 -3.32
CA LEU A 64 -4.57 26.45 -2.20
C LEU A 64 -3.29 25.74 -1.76
N GLY A 65 -2.93 24.63 -2.41
CA GLY A 65 -1.80 23.79 -2.03
C GLY A 65 -1.99 23.10 -0.68
N ILE A 66 -3.25 22.94 -0.22
CA ILE A 66 -3.55 22.15 0.97
C ILE A 66 -3.44 20.68 0.58
N ARG A 67 -2.72 19.89 1.37
CA ARG A 67 -2.51 18.48 1.02
C ARG A 67 -3.80 17.68 1.10
N ASP A 68 -4.11 16.92 0.05
CA ASP A 68 -5.17 15.92 0.09
C ASP A 68 -4.82 14.79 1.08
N LEU A 69 -5.58 14.71 2.17
CA LEU A 69 -5.42 13.72 3.22
C LEU A 69 -5.77 12.30 2.75
N HIS A 70 -6.65 12.13 1.75
CA HIS A 70 -6.94 10.82 1.18
C HIS A 70 -5.73 10.27 0.43
N LEU A 71 -5.17 11.06 -0.49
CA LEU A 71 -3.96 10.70 -1.22
C LEU A 71 -2.78 10.49 -0.28
N TRP A 72 -2.60 11.38 0.70
CA TRP A 72 -1.52 11.28 1.67
C TRP A 72 -1.61 10.00 2.53
N ASN A 73 -2.79 9.67 3.04
CA ASN A 73 -3.00 8.45 3.81
C ASN A 73 -2.73 7.18 2.98
N LYS A 74 -3.06 7.20 1.68
CA LYS A 74 -2.69 6.12 0.74
C LYS A 74 -1.17 6.04 0.58
N ALA A 75 -0.50 7.17 0.38
CA ALA A 75 0.96 7.23 0.25
C ALA A 75 1.68 6.73 1.51
N CYS A 76 1.22 7.11 2.71
CA CYS A 76 1.77 6.58 3.97
C CYS A 76 1.55 5.08 4.12
N THR A 77 0.39 4.55 3.70
CA THR A 77 0.15 3.11 3.71
C THR A 77 1.09 2.37 2.75
N LEU A 78 1.35 2.94 1.57
CA LEU A 78 2.34 2.41 0.61
C LEU A 78 3.77 2.47 1.16
N LYS A 79 4.11 3.53 1.90
CA LYS A 79 5.39 3.62 2.62
C LYS A 79 5.54 2.48 3.64
N LEU A 80 4.48 2.05 4.32
CA LEU A 80 4.55 0.88 5.20
C LEU A 80 4.84 -0.40 4.42
N VAL A 81 4.22 -0.59 3.25
CA VAL A 81 4.55 -1.72 2.35
C VAL A 81 6.02 -1.65 1.92
N TRP A 82 6.52 -0.47 1.56
CA TRP A 82 7.94 -0.30 1.25
C TRP A 82 8.85 -0.72 2.42
N LEU A 83 8.55 -0.27 3.64
CA LEU A 83 9.31 -0.63 4.83
C LEU A 83 9.28 -2.14 5.12
N LEU A 84 8.16 -2.82 4.85
CA LEU A 84 8.03 -4.27 4.99
C LEU A 84 9.07 -5.03 4.13
N PHE A 85 9.29 -4.58 2.90
CA PHE A 85 10.23 -5.23 1.98
C PHE A 85 11.67 -4.79 2.23
N PHE A 86 11.91 -3.48 2.33
CA PHE A 86 13.26 -2.90 2.25
C PHE A 86 13.86 -2.47 3.60
N ARG A 87 13.10 -2.48 4.71
CA ARG A 87 13.60 -2.08 6.03
C ARG A 87 13.06 -2.97 7.14
N SER A 88 13.54 -4.20 7.19
CA SER A 88 13.07 -5.25 8.11
C SER A 88 13.51 -5.13 9.57
N GLY A 89 14.14 -4.02 9.97
CA GLY A 89 14.63 -3.82 11.34
C GLY A 89 13.57 -3.43 12.37
N SER A 90 12.31 -3.21 11.98
CA SER A 90 11.27 -2.81 12.92
C SER A 90 10.51 -4.00 13.52
N ILE A 91 10.10 -3.87 14.79
CA ILE A 91 9.32 -4.89 15.51
C ILE A 91 8.02 -5.24 14.77
N TRP A 92 7.34 -4.23 14.21
CA TRP A 92 6.10 -4.46 13.50
C TRP A 92 6.31 -5.27 12.20
N VAL A 93 7.43 -5.08 11.50
CA VAL A 93 7.77 -5.88 10.30
C VAL A 93 8.06 -7.32 10.68
N ALA A 94 8.83 -7.54 11.75
CA ALA A 94 9.10 -8.89 12.26
C ALA A 94 7.79 -9.61 12.66
N TRP A 95 6.93 -8.92 13.43
CA TRP A 95 5.63 -9.46 13.83
C TRP A 95 4.73 -9.76 12.62
N PHE A 96 4.62 -8.84 11.66
CA PHE A 96 3.78 -9.01 10.48
C PHE A 96 4.29 -10.17 9.61
N THR A 97 5.61 -10.26 9.42
CA THR A 97 6.23 -11.33 8.63
C THR A 97 5.96 -12.69 9.26
N LYS A 98 6.14 -12.82 10.59
CA LYS A 98 5.91 -14.07 11.31
C LYS A 98 4.43 -14.47 11.36
N HIS A 99 3.56 -13.57 11.82
CA HIS A 99 2.17 -13.92 12.13
C HIS A 99 1.22 -13.82 10.93
N ILE A 100 1.46 -12.89 10.01
CA ILE A 100 0.59 -12.68 8.84
C ILE A 100 1.18 -13.39 7.62
N LEU A 101 2.48 -13.21 7.37
CA LEU A 101 3.14 -13.78 6.19
C LEU A 101 3.78 -15.16 6.40
N ARG A 102 3.68 -15.74 7.61
CA ARG A 102 4.20 -17.08 7.92
C ARG A 102 5.67 -17.23 7.51
N ASP A 103 6.49 -16.29 7.93
CA ASP A 103 7.94 -16.24 7.72
C ASP A 103 8.39 -16.13 6.24
N CYS A 104 7.48 -15.88 5.30
CA CYS A 104 7.79 -15.73 3.88
C CYS A 104 7.17 -14.45 3.29
N LYS A 105 8.01 -13.45 2.97
CA LYS A 105 7.54 -12.14 2.47
C LYS A 105 6.73 -12.25 1.17
N SER A 106 7.06 -13.20 0.30
CA SER A 106 6.31 -13.49 -0.95
C SER A 106 4.84 -13.85 -0.71
N ASN A 107 4.48 -14.31 0.49
CA ASN A 107 3.07 -14.52 0.85
C ASN A 107 2.24 -13.23 0.82
N PHE A 108 2.85 -12.05 0.90
CA PHE A 108 2.16 -10.77 0.87
C PHE A 108 1.30 -10.60 -0.38
N TRP A 109 1.80 -11.06 -1.53
CA TRP A 109 1.11 -10.99 -2.82
C TRP A 109 -0.04 -11.98 -2.93
N THR A 110 0.05 -13.13 -2.26
CA THR A 110 -0.91 -14.23 -2.42
C THR A 110 -1.95 -14.34 -1.30
N ILE A 111 -1.68 -13.78 -0.12
CA ILE A 111 -2.55 -13.98 1.05
C ILE A 111 -3.92 -13.34 0.82
N LYS A 112 -4.98 -14.08 1.16
CA LYS A 112 -6.36 -13.58 1.12
C LYS A 112 -6.69 -12.82 2.40
N GLU A 113 -7.51 -11.77 2.27
CA GLU A 113 -8.06 -11.07 3.44
C GLU A 113 -8.92 -12.03 4.28
N LYS A 114 -8.71 -12.05 5.60
CA LYS A 114 -9.53 -12.79 6.55
C LYS A 114 -10.30 -11.83 7.45
N GLN A 115 -11.44 -12.28 7.98
CA GLN A 115 -12.22 -11.49 8.94
C GLN A 115 -11.45 -11.25 10.24
N SER A 116 -10.55 -12.16 10.63
CA SER A 116 -9.67 -12.02 11.79
C SER A 116 -8.57 -10.97 11.61
N HIS A 117 -8.30 -10.51 10.39
CA HIS A 117 -7.29 -9.47 10.16
C HIS A 117 -7.80 -8.12 10.65
N SER A 118 -6.92 -7.39 11.34
CA SER A 118 -7.20 -6.02 11.76
C SER A 118 -7.48 -5.11 10.55
N TYR A 119 -8.14 -3.98 10.79
CA TYR A 119 -8.41 -2.98 9.75
C TYR A 119 -7.12 -2.56 9.01
N ALA A 120 -6.05 -2.31 9.77
CA ALA A 120 -4.76 -1.91 9.21
C ALA A 120 -4.18 -2.97 8.28
N ILE A 121 -4.19 -4.25 8.68
CA ILE A 121 -3.68 -5.35 7.85
C ILE A 121 -4.48 -5.46 6.55
N ARG A 122 -5.82 -5.48 6.63
CA ARG A 122 -6.67 -5.54 5.44
C ARG A 122 -6.39 -4.38 4.49
N LYS A 123 -6.21 -3.18 5.05
CA LYS A 123 -5.94 -1.99 4.24
C LYS A 123 -4.56 -2.01 3.60
N LEU A 124 -3.55 -2.53 4.32
CA LEU A 124 -2.20 -2.74 3.81
C LEU A 124 -2.18 -3.79 2.68
N LEU A 125 -2.93 -4.88 2.83
CA LEU A 125 -3.10 -5.89 1.77
C LEU A 125 -3.77 -5.30 0.53
N ARG A 126 -4.79 -4.44 0.68
CA ARG A 126 -5.48 -3.81 -0.46
C ARG A 126 -4.63 -2.87 -1.29
N VAL A 127 -3.59 -2.26 -0.69
CA VAL A 127 -2.70 -1.36 -1.44
C VAL A 127 -1.61 -2.12 -2.20
N ARG A 128 -1.51 -3.46 -2.03
CA ARG A 128 -0.49 -4.27 -2.69
C ARG A 128 -0.54 -4.17 -4.21
N GLU A 129 -1.73 -4.03 -4.81
CA GLU A 129 -1.92 -3.92 -6.26
C GLU A 129 -1.16 -2.72 -6.83
N TYR A 130 -1.12 -1.62 -6.09
CA TYR A 130 -0.33 -0.44 -6.47
C TYR A 130 1.17 -0.67 -6.25
N ALA A 131 1.54 -1.39 -5.20
CA ALA A 131 2.94 -1.63 -4.86
C ALA A 131 3.59 -2.69 -5.75
N TYR A 132 2.81 -3.63 -6.29
CA TYR A 132 3.30 -4.78 -7.06
C TYR A 132 4.09 -4.34 -8.30
N SER A 133 3.59 -3.33 -9.01
CA SER A 133 4.27 -2.77 -10.19
C SER A 133 5.54 -1.99 -9.88
N TRP A 134 5.78 -1.64 -8.61
CA TRP A 134 6.96 -0.88 -8.20
C TRP A 134 8.04 -1.75 -7.56
N ILE A 135 7.67 -2.92 -7.03
CA ILE A 135 8.59 -3.81 -6.31
C ILE A 135 8.94 -4.98 -7.21
N HIS A 136 10.20 -5.02 -7.67
CA HIS A 136 10.74 -6.11 -8.47
C HIS A 136 11.76 -6.91 -7.67
N ILE A 137 11.77 -8.22 -7.87
CA ILE A 137 12.79 -9.12 -7.32
C ILE A 137 13.95 -9.18 -8.29
N LYS A 138 15.14 -8.85 -7.79
CA LYS A 138 16.39 -9.21 -8.46
C LYS A 138 16.71 -10.66 -8.11
N ILE A 139 16.81 -11.50 -9.13
CA ILE A 139 17.08 -12.94 -8.95
C ILE A 139 18.56 -13.12 -8.64
N GLU A 140 18.85 -13.78 -7.53
CA GLU A 140 20.19 -14.24 -7.18
C GLU A 140 20.19 -15.77 -7.16
N ASP A 141 20.07 -16.39 -5.98
CA ASP A 141 19.94 -17.85 -5.84
C ASP A 141 18.53 -18.39 -6.16
N GLY A 142 17.52 -17.50 -6.18
CA GLY A 142 16.14 -17.86 -6.45
C GLY A 142 15.42 -18.58 -5.30
N ALA A 143 16.05 -18.78 -4.15
CA ALA A 143 15.51 -19.61 -3.06
C ALA A 143 14.32 -18.95 -2.34
N SER A 144 14.29 -17.61 -2.28
CA SER A 144 13.18 -16.86 -1.68
C SER A 144 12.15 -16.35 -2.69
N ALA A 145 12.41 -16.49 -3.99
CA ALA A 145 11.60 -15.92 -5.06
C ALA A 145 10.60 -16.94 -5.59
N ARG A 146 9.31 -16.67 -5.45
CA ARG A 146 8.24 -17.55 -5.96
C ARG A 146 8.04 -17.37 -7.44
N PHE A 147 8.08 -18.48 -8.18
CA PHE A 147 7.92 -18.48 -9.63
C PHE A 147 6.60 -17.82 -10.07
N TRP A 148 5.49 -18.18 -9.43
CA TRP A 148 4.16 -17.76 -9.90
C TRP A 148 3.74 -16.36 -9.48
N SER A 149 4.05 -15.97 -8.24
CA SER A 149 3.43 -14.80 -7.61
C SER A 149 4.34 -13.59 -7.54
N ASP A 150 5.66 -13.80 -7.50
CA ASP A 150 6.58 -12.70 -7.27
C ASP A 150 6.91 -11.99 -8.59
N ASN A 151 7.10 -10.67 -8.50
CA ASN A 151 7.43 -9.85 -9.65
C ASN A 151 8.94 -9.94 -9.96
N TRP A 152 9.39 -11.06 -10.50
CA TRP A 152 10.78 -11.28 -10.91
C TRP A 152 10.98 -11.21 -12.43
N SER A 153 9.89 -11.34 -13.20
CA SER A 153 9.91 -11.37 -14.67
C SER A 153 9.42 -10.06 -15.27
N PRO A 154 9.75 -9.75 -16.54
CA PRO A 154 9.19 -8.60 -17.26
C PRO A 154 7.65 -8.63 -17.38
N PHE A 155 7.05 -9.81 -17.18
CA PHE A 155 5.61 -10.02 -17.29
C PHE A 155 4.87 -9.86 -15.95
N GLY A 156 5.60 -9.57 -14.87
CA GLY A 156 5.03 -9.46 -13.53
C GLY A 156 4.59 -10.82 -13.00
N ASN A 157 3.32 -10.90 -12.60
CA ASN A 157 2.73 -12.11 -12.05
C ASN A 157 2.48 -13.12 -13.17
N ILE A 158 3.32 -14.14 -13.25
CA ILE A 158 3.28 -15.14 -14.34
C ILE A 158 1.93 -15.87 -14.37
N ARG A 159 1.33 -16.13 -13.20
CA ARG A 159 0.02 -16.79 -13.14
C ARG A 159 -1.05 -15.93 -13.80
N GLU A 160 -1.06 -14.61 -13.53
CA GLU A 160 -2.01 -13.69 -14.14
C GLU A 160 -1.72 -13.50 -15.63
N PHE A 161 -0.46 -13.37 -16.01
CA PHE A 161 -0.04 -13.23 -17.41
C PHE A 161 -0.49 -14.43 -18.27
N LEU A 162 -0.32 -15.65 -17.77
CA LEU A 162 -0.71 -16.87 -18.49
C LEU A 162 -2.20 -17.23 -18.33
N ASN A 163 -2.98 -16.44 -17.59
CA ASN A 163 -4.39 -16.72 -17.27
C ASN A 163 -4.63 -18.14 -16.69
N ILE A 164 -3.70 -18.64 -15.88
CA ILE A 164 -3.77 -20.01 -15.35
C ILE A 164 -4.65 -20.03 -14.10
N THR A 165 -5.82 -20.67 -14.20
CA THR A 165 -6.74 -20.90 -13.08
C THR A 165 -6.33 -22.09 -12.20
N THR A 166 -5.63 -23.08 -12.76
CA THR A 166 -5.11 -24.26 -12.06
C THR A 166 -3.65 -24.52 -12.44
N THR A 167 -2.72 -24.40 -11.48
CA THR A 167 -1.28 -24.63 -11.70
C THR A 167 -0.91 -26.08 -12.02
N SER A 168 -1.88 -26.99 -11.99
CA SER A 168 -1.74 -28.36 -12.48
C SER A 168 -1.46 -28.44 -13.99
N ALA A 169 -1.78 -27.38 -14.76
CA ALA A 169 -1.59 -27.39 -16.22
C ALA A 169 -0.12 -27.45 -16.66
N LEU A 170 0.82 -26.94 -15.84
CA LEU A 170 2.27 -26.96 -16.13
C LEU A 170 3.08 -27.85 -15.18
N GLY A 171 2.44 -28.59 -14.27
CA GLY A 171 3.13 -29.44 -13.29
C GLY A 171 3.92 -28.72 -12.19
N ILE A 172 4.10 -27.39 -12.27
CA ILE A 172 4.85 -26.60 -11.28
C ILE A 172 4.02 -26.35 -10.02
N ARG A 173 4.59 -26.66 -8.85
CA ARG A 173 3.94 -26.43 -7.55
C ARG A 173 3.62 -24.94 -7.31
N GLN A 174 2.56 -24.68 -6.57
CA GLN A 174 2.08 -23.31 -6.34
C GLN A 174 3.08 -22.41 -5.59
N ASN A 175 3.83 -23.02 -4.68
CA ASN A 175 4.84 -22.41 -3.85
C ASN A 175 6.25 -22.70 -4.35
N ALA A 176 6.41 -23.20 -5.59
CA ALA A 176 7.71 -23.44 -6.19
C ALA A 176 8.51 -22.13 -6.25
N THR A 177 9.76 -22.22 -5.84
CA THR A 177 10.73 -21.14 -5.91
C THR A 177 11.49 -21.20 -7.23
N LEU A 178 12.18 -20.12 -7.59
CA LEU A 178 13.03 -20.13 -8.78
C LEU A 178 14.19 -21.12 -8.65
N ALA A 179 14.73 -21.30 -7.43
CA ALA A 179 15.77 -22.30 -7.18
C ALA A 179 15.30 -23.74 -7.47
N ASP A 180 14.00 -24.04 -7.25
CA ASP A 180 13.46 -25.38 -7.50
C ASP A 180 13.35 -25.72 -8.99
N ILE A 181 13.27 -24.70 -9.86
CA ILE A 181 12.96 -24.86 -11.29
C ILE A 181 14.17 -24.48 -12.16
N HIS A 182 15.02 -23.57 -11.70
CA HIS A 182 16.15 -23.05 -12.44
C HIS A 182 17.45 -23.36 -11.69
N TYR A 183 18.10 -24.45 -12.09
CA TYR A 183 19.40 -24.89 -11.60
C TYR A 183 20.30 -25.28 -12.79
N GLU A 184 21.62 -25.23 -12.59
CA GLU A 184 22.64 -25.57 -13.62
C GLU A 184 22.54 -24.77 -14.94
N GLY A 185 21.97 -23.56 -14.88
CA GLY A 185 21.83 -22.68 -16.05
C GLY A 185 20.68 -23.05 -17.00
N GLY A 186 19.79 -23.96 -16.59
CA GLY A 186 18.64 -24.40 -17.37
C GLY A 186 17.32 -24.35 -16.61
N TRP A 187 16.21 -24.22 -17.35
CA TRP A 187 14.85 -24.36 -16.82
C TRP A 187 14.42 -25.82 -16.84
N HIS A 188 14.11 -26.36 -15.67
CA HIS A 188 13.65 -27.72 -15.47
C HIS A 188 12.17 -27.69 -15.11
N ILE A 189 11.33 -27.65 -16.14
CA ILE A 189 9.87 -27.65 -16.04
C ILE A 189 9.39 -29.10 -16.27
N PRO A 190 8.40 -29.61 -15.51
CA PRO A 190 7.85 -30.96 -15.69
C PRO A 190 7.28 -31.25 -17.08
#